data_AF-A0A0N1LG45-F1
#
_entry.id   AF-A0A0N1LG45-F1
#
_cell.length_a   1.000
_cell.length_b   1.000
_cell.length_c   1.000
_cell.angle_alpha   90.00
_cell.angle_beta   90.00
_cell.angle_gamma   90.00
#
_symmetry.space_group_name_H-M   'P 1'
#
loop_
_entity.id
_entity.type
_entity.pdbx_description
1 polymer ?
#
loop_
_entity_poly.entity_id
_entity_poly.type
_entity_poly.pdbx_seq_one_letter_code
_entity_poly.pdbx_strand_id
1 'polypeptide(L)'
;MKRSPKSRLGEILSGCLVAVLIGLGTVALTNADAIVASGDGTWGITRSVLAVHVVLVALPFIAISILPNAGRAAWLTAGILTAIVWSLPSLDQLVRKGEGGANIGLGIFMLISPLFILGGALAARAAARRRGRASG
;
A
#
# COMPACT_ATOMS: atom_id res chain seq x y z
N MET A 1 -21.36 12.63 21.09
CA MET A 1 -22.34 11.86 20.27
C MET A 1 -21.71 10.51 19.88
N LYS A 2 -22.20 9.38 20.43
CA LYS A 2 -21.77 8.03 20.00
C LYS A 2 -22.43 7.73 18.65
N ARG A 3 -21.64 7.41 17.61
CA ARG A 3 -22.16 7.00 16.29
C ARG A 3 -22.89 5.66 16.36
N SER A 4 -23.89 5.45 15.51
CA SER A 4 -24.63 4.19 15.48
C SER A 4 -23.74 3.05 14.93
N PRO A 5 -23.94 1.78 15.36
CA PRO A 5 -23.17 0.64 14.87
C PRO A 5 -23.23 0.48 13.34
N LYS A 6 -24.40 0.79 12.74
CA LYS A 6 -24.62 0.71 11.28
C LYS A 6 -23.79 1.76 10.53
N SER A 7 -23.67 2.98 11.04
CA SER A 7 -22.86 4.02 10.39
C SER A 7 -21.37 3.69 10.44
N ARG A 8 -20.90 3.06 11.53
CA ARG A 8 -19.50 2.63 11.66
C ARG A 8 -19.16 1.48 10.71
N LEU A 9 -20.06 0.51 10.54
CA LEU A 9 -19.84 -0.60 9.61
C LEU A 9 -19.73 -0.11 8.15
N GLY A 10 -20.58 0.82 7.73
CA GLY A 10 -20.52 1.43 6.39
C GLY A 10 -19.19 2.14 6.12
N GLU A 11 -18.67 2.89 7.10
CA GLU A 11 -17.37 3.56 7.00
C GLU A 11 -16.21 2.57 6.82
N ILE A 12 -16.21 1.47 7.59
CA ILE A 12 -15.19 0.42 7.48
C ILE A 12 -15.24 -0.24 6.10
N LEU A 13 -16.44 -0.62 5.63
CA LEU A 13 -16.60 -1.24 4.32
C LEU A 13 -16.16 -0.32 3.18
N SER A 14 -16.51 0.96 3.24
CA SER A 14 -16.04 1.96 2.28
C SER A 14 -14.52 2.10 2.32
N GLY A 15 -13.90 2.11 3.51
CA GLY A 15 -12.44 2.15 3.64
C GLY A 15 -11.76 0.92 3.06
N CYS A 16 -12.32 -0.28 3.32
CA CYS A 16 -11.82 -1.52 2.73
C CYS A 16 -11.94 -1.53 1.20
N LEU A 17 -13.04 -1.00 0.64
CA LEU A 17 -13.20 -0.88 -0.81
C LEU A 17 -12.11 0.04 -1.39
N VAL A 18 -11.88 1.20 -0.78
CA VAL A 18 -10.80 2.12 -1.19
C VAL A 18 -9.43 1.44 -1.09
N ALA A 19 -9.18 0.68 -0.03
CA ALA A 19 -7.94 -0.08 0.13
C ALA A 19 -7.71 -1.10 -0.99
N VAL A 20 -8.75 -1.83 -1.40
CA VAL A 20 -8.68 -2.77 -2.52
C VAL A 20 -8.42 -2.04 -3.84
N LEU A 21 -9.06 -0.90 -4.07
CA LEU A 21 -8.82 -0.08 -5.27
C LEU A 21 -7.39 0.46 -5.32
N ILE A 22 -6.84 0.88 -4.17
CA ILE A 22 -5.41 1.26 -4.07
C ILE A 22 -4.53 0.06 -4.41
N GLY A 23 -4.83 -1.12 -3.85
CA GLY A 23 -4.10 -2.35 -4.15
C GLY A 23 -4.08 -2.70 -5.64
N LEU A 24 -5.26 -2.69 -6.27
CA LEU A 24 -5.39 -2.93 -7.71
C LEU A 24 -4.64 -1.88 -8.54
N GLY A 25 -4.81 -0.60 -8.21
CA GLY A 25 -4.17 0.50 -8.93
C GLY A 25 -2.65 0.48 -8.83
N THR A 26 -2.10 0.30 -7.64
CA THR A 26 -0.65 0.20 -7.43
C THR A 26 -0.07 -0.98 -8.20
N VAL A 27 -0.65 -2.18 -8.05
CA VAL A 27 -0.14 -3.38 -8.74
C VAL A 27 -0.27 -3.25 -10.25
N ALA A 28 -1.37 -2.68 -10.76
CA ALA A 28 -1.52 -2.43 -12.18
C ALA A 28 -0.44 -1.48 -12.71
N LEU A 29 -0.16 -0.38 -12.01
CA LEU A 29 0.88 0.58 -12.40
C LEU A 29 2.29 -0.04 -12.36
N THR A 30 2.66 -0.71 -11.27
CA THR A 30 3.99 -1.33 -11.13
C THR A 30 4.26 -2.40 -12.20
N ASN A 31 3.22 -3.06 -12.72
CA ASN A 31 3.37 -4.08 -13.75
C ASN A 31 3.15 -3.55 -15.17
N ALA A 32 2.45 -2.43 -15.35
CA ALA A 32 2.35 -1.77 -16.66
C ALA A 32 3.73 -1.39 -17.19
N ASP A 33 4.63 -0.93 -16.32
CA ASP A 33 6.04 -0.67 -16.66
C ASP A 33 6.73 -1.92 -17.21
N ALA A 34 6.50 -3.09 -16.60
CA ALA A 34 7.09 -4.35 -17.03
C ALA A 34 6.58 -4.79 -18.42
N ILE A 35 5.29 -4.54 -18.72
CA ILE A 35 4.69 -4.84 -20.02
C ILE A 35 5.25 -3.93 -21.12
N VAL A 36 5.41 -2.63 -20.82
CA VAL A 36 6.03 -1.67 -21.75
C VAL A 36 7.50 -2.04 -21.99
N ALA A 37 8.20 -2.53 -20.95
CA ALA A 37 9.60 -2.93 -21.05
C ALA A 37 9.81 -4.28 -21.76
N SER A 38 8.90 -5.25 -21.63
CA SER A 38 9.01 -6.57 -22.27
C SER A 38 8.67 -6.55 -23.76
N GLY A 39 7.83 -5.61 -24.20
CA GLY A 39 7.44 -5.44 -25.60
C GLY A 39 6.53 -6.56 -26.16
N ASP A 40 6.23 -7.58 -25.38
CA ASP A 40 5.41 -8.74 -25.77
C ASP A 40 3.95 -8.65 -25.31
N GLY A 41 3.59 -7.60 -24.56
CA GLY A 41 2.23 -7.38 -24.08
C GLY A 41 1.78 -8.35 -22.98
N THR A 42 2.68 -9.19 -22.45
CA THR A 42 2.32 -10.23 -21.50
C THR A 42 2.57 -9.81 -20.06
N TRP A 43 1.66 -10.19 -19.17
CA TRP A 43 1.89 -10.07 -17.74
C TRP A 43 2.89 -11.17 -17.34
N GLY A 44 4.16 -10.80 -17.13
CA GLY A 44 5.21 -11.71 -16.66
C GLY A 44 5.01 -12.29 -15.25
N ILE A 45 3.81 -12.20 -14.69
CA ILE A 45 3.42 -12.67 -13.37
C ILE A 45 2.12 -13.48 -13.43
N THR A 46 2.05 -14.54 -12.65
CA THR A 46 0.84 -15.37 -12.56
C THR A 46 -0.29 -14.62 -11.85
N ARG A 47 -1.55 -14.99 -12.14
CA ARG A 47 -2.73 -14.43 -11.48
C ARG A 47 -2.66 -14.54 -9.95
N SER A 48 -2.09 -15.64 -9.44
CA SER A 48 -1.92 -15.88 -8.00
C SER A 48 -0.94 -14.88 -7.38
N VAL A 49 0.18 -14.58 -8.06
CA VAL A 49 1.15 -13.56 -7.60
C VAL A 49 0.53 -12.18 -7.62
N LEU A 50 -0.24 -11.85 -8.67
CA LEU A 50 -0.96 -10.59 -8.77
C LEU A 50 -1.94 -10.39 -7.61
N ALA A 51 -2.72 -11.43 -7.27
CA ALA A 51 -3.63 -11.40 -6.13
C ALA A 51 -2.90 -11.18 -4.80
N VAL A 52 -1.76 -11.86 -4.59
CA VAL A 52 -0.92 -11.67 -3.39
C VAL A 52 -0.40 -10.24 -3.32
N HIS A 53 0.10 -9.66 -4.41
CA HIS A 53 0.57 -8.27 -4.42
C HIS A 53 -0.56 -7.29 -4.07
N VAL A 54 -1.76 -7.48 -4.62
CA VAL A 54 -2.92 -6.63 -4.31
C VAL A 54 -3.24 -6.69 -2.83
N VAL A 55 -3.25 -7.90 -2.24
CA VAL A 55 -3.48 -8.07 -0.80
C VAL A 55 -2.39 -7.38 0.02
N LEU A 56 -1.11 -7.55 -0.33
CA LEU A 56 0.01 -6.92 0.38
C LEU A 56 -0.11 -5.39 0.37
N VAL A 57 -0.44 -4.79 -0.78
CA VAL A 57 -0.67 -3.34 -0.87
C VAL A 57 -1.89 -2.92 -0.07
N ALA A 58 -3.01 -3.65 -0.16
CA ALA A 58 -4.26 -3.25 0.47
C ALA A 58 -4.25 -3.41 2.00
N LEU A 59 -3.48 -4.36 2.54
CA LEU A 59 -3.54 -4.76 3.95
C LEU A 59 -3.29 -3.61 4.95
N PRO A 60 -2.30 -2.72 4.77
CA PRO A 60 -2.12 -1.55 5.64
C PRO A 60 -3.34 -0.62 5.62
N PHE A 61 -3.94 -0.38 4.45
CA PHE A 61 -5.11 0.50 4.32
C PHE A 61 -6.38 -0.13 4.91
N ILE A 62 -6.55 -1.45 4.78
CA ILE A 62 -7.61 -2.20 5.48
C ILE A 62 -7.44 -2.05 6.99
N ALA A 63 -6.23 -2.26 7.51
CA ALA A 63 -5.94 -2.10 8.93
C ALA A 63 -6.23 -0.66 9.41
N ILE A 64 -5.83 0.35 8.63
CA ILE A 64 -6.14 1.77 8.90
C ILE A 64 -7.65 2.02 8.90
N SER A 65 -8.41 1.42 7.98
CA SER A 65 -9.87 1.58 7.86
C SER A 65 -10.64 1.05 9.08
N ILE A 66 -10.11 0.01 9.73
CA ILE A 66 -10.73 -0.59 10.93
C ILE A 66 -10.46 0.29 12.17
N LEU A 67 -9.37 1.06 12.17
CA LEU A 67 -8.97 1.87 13.32
C LEU A 67 -9.89 3.10 13.50
N PRO A 68 -10.49 3.28 14.68
CA PRO A 68 -11.33 4.43 14.94
C PRO A 68 -10.51 5.73 14.87
N ASN A 69 -11.00 6.72 14.13
CA ASN A 69 -10.33 8.01 13.92
C ASN A 69 -8.89 7.81 13.42
N ALA A 70 -8.70 7.00 12.38
CA ALA A 70 -7.41 6.83 11.71
C ALA A 70 -6.86 8.18 11.22
N GLY A 71 -7.74 9.09 10.78
CA GLY A 71 -7.41 10.46 10.40
C GLY A 71 -6.71 10.53 9.04
N ARG A 72 -6.80 11.69 8.39
CA ARG A 72 -6.22 11.94 7.06
C ARG A 72 -4.71 11.69 7.02
N ALA A 73 -3.99 12.03 8.10
CA ALA A 73 -2.55 11.85 8.19
C ALA A 73 -2.10 10.39 8.02
N ALA A 74 -2.80 9.43 8.64
CA ALA A 74 -2.46 8.01 8.52
C ALA A 74 -2.61 7.51 7.08
N TRP A 75 -3.71 7.87 6.43
CA TRP A 75 -3.98 7.50 5.03
C TRP A 75 -2.96 8.11 4.08
N LEU A 76 -2.62 9.38 4.24
CA LEU A 76 -1.61 10.04 3.40
C LEU A 76 -0.24 9.41 3.58
N THR A 77 0.19 9.17 4.82
CA THR A 77 1.48 8.53 5.09
C THR A 77 1.53 7.11 4.52
N ALA A 78 0.46 6.32 4.67
CA ALA A 78 0.38 4.99 4.06
C ALA A 78 0.48 5.07 2.53
N GLY A 79 -0.22 6.02 1.91
CA GLY A 79 -0.16 6.26 0.45
C GLY A 79 1.25 6.59 -0.02
N ILE A 80 1.92 7.53 0.64
CA ILE A 80 3.30 7.94 0.29
C ILE A 80 4.27 6.77 0.44
N LEU A 81 4.24 6.05 1.57
CA LEU A 81 5.13 4.91 1.80
C LEU A 81 4.87 3.78 0.81
N THR A 82 3.59 3.54 0.46
CA THR A 82 3.22 2.57 -0.57
C THR A 82 3.83 2.96 -1.91
N ALA A 83 3.67 4.22 -2.34
CA ALA A 83 4.24 4.69 -3.60
C ALA A 83 5.77 4.54 -3.65
N ILE A 84 6.46 4.90 -2.57
CA ILE A 84 7.92 4.76 -2.46
C ILE A 84 8.32 3.29 -2.57
N VAL A 85 7.75 2.42 -1.74
CA VAL A 85 8.16 1.02 -1.66
C VAL A 85 7.81 0.27 -2.95
N TRP A 86 6.64 0.50 -3.51
CA TRP A 86 6.18 -0.19 -4.72
C TRP A 86 6.73 0.38 -6.03
N SER A 87 7.46 1.49 -5.98
CA SER A 87 8.33 1.94 -7.08
C SER A 87 9.71 1.25 -7.10
N LEU A 88 10.13 0.62 -6.00
CA LEU A 88 11.45 -0.01 -5.92
C LEU A 88 11.69 -1.12 -6.95
N PRO A 89 10.71 -1.99 -7.28
CA PRO A 89 10.88 -2.97 -8.36
C PRO A 89 11.21 -2.32 -9.71
N SER A 90 10.50 -1.25 -10.09
CA SER A 90 10.78 -0.53 -11.34
C SER A 90 12.18 0.10 -11.31
N LEU A 91 12.60 0.64 -10.15
CA LEU A 91 13.94 1.19 -9.98
C LEU A 91 15.04 0.11 -10.02
N ASP A 92 14.82 -1.05 -9.39
CA ASP A 92 15.75 -2.19 -9.42
C ASP A 92 15.94 -2.69 -10.85
N GLN A 93 14.85 -2.82 -11.62
CA GLN A 93 14.91 -3.18 -13.04
C GLN A 93 15.69 -2.15 -13.88
N LEU A 94 15.52 -0.85 -13.58
CA LEU A 94 16.22 0.21 -14.29
C LEU A 94 17.73 0.20 -14.00
N VAL A 95 18.11 -0.01 -12.74
CA VAL A 95 19.52 0.01 -12.29
C VAL A 95 20.25 -1.27 -12.69
N ARG A 96 19.60 -2.44 -12.55
CA ARG A 96 20.20 -3.76 -12.80
C ARG A 96 19.96 -4.26 -14.23
N LYS A 97 19.65 -3.36 -15.15
CA LYS A 97 19.31 -3.70 -16.54
C LYS A 97 20.46 -4.51 -17.19
N GLY A 98 20.20 -5.78 -17.49
CA GLY A 98 21.18 -6.71 -18.09
C GLY A 98 21.89 -7.62 -17.10
N GLU A 99 21.72 -7.42 -15.78
CA GLU A 99 22.12 -8.40 -14.77
C GLU A 99 21.06 -9.49 -14.67
N GLY A 100 21.41 -10.73 -15.00
CA GLY A 100 20.53 -11.87 -14.77
C GLY A 100 20.36 -12.15 -13.27
N GLY A 101 19.12 -12.36 -12.81
CA GLY A 101 18.83 -12.93 -11.48
C GLY A 101 17.85 -12.11 -10.63
N ALA A 102 17.08 -12.81 -9.80
CA ALA A 102 16.10 -12.21 -8.91
C ALA A 102 16.77 -11.51 -7.70
N ASN A 103 16.34 -10.28 -7.40
CA ASN A 103 16.72 -9.60 -6.16
C ASN A 103 15.91 -10.18 -4.99
N ILE A 104 16.44 -11.23 -4.35
CA ILE A 104 15.78 -11.90 -3.21
C ILE A 104 15.56 -10.92 -2.06
N GLY A 105 16.52 -10.04 -1.80
CA GLY A 105 16.42 -9.02 -0.76
C GLY A 105 15.24 -8.08 -0.98
N LEU A 106 15.04 -7.62 -2.22
CA LEU A 106 13.88 -6.81 -2.59
C LEU A 106 12.57 -7.58 -2.45
N GLY A 107 12.53 -8.85 -2.87
CA GLY A 107 11.36 -9.71 -2.69
C GLY A 107 10.94 -9.86 -1.22
N ILE A 108 11.91 -10.14 -0.34
CA ILE A 108 11.68 -10.21 1.11
C ILE A 108 11.21 -8.86 1.64
N PHE A 109 11.86 -7.76 1.22
CA PHE A 109 11.47 -6.40 1.63
C PHE A 109 10.02 -6.08 1.23
N MET A 110 9.60 -6.44 0.01
CA MET A 110 8.24 -6.24 -0.46
C MET A 110 7.22 -7.03 0.40
N LEU A 111 7.55 -8.27 0.78
CA LEU A 111 6.69 -9.10 1.63
C LEU A 111 6.48 -8.50 3.02
N ILE A 112 7.51 -7.90 3.62
CA ILE A 112 7.44 -7.29 4.94
C ILE A 112 7.02 -5.81 4.90
N SER A 113 7.00 -5.19 3.72
CA SER A 113 6.64 -3.78 3.53
C SER A 113 5.30 -3.35 4.15
N PRO A 114 4.24 -4.20 4.23
CA PRO A 114 3.00 -3.79 4.87
C PRO A 114 3.19 -3.38 6.34
N LEU A 115 4.15 -3.99 7.05
CA LEU A 115 4.45 -3.66 8.44
C LEU A 115 5.06 -2.26 8.57
N PHE A 116 5.98 -1.90 7.67
CA PHE A 116 6.60 -0.58 7.65
C PHE A 116 5.60 0.51 7.26
N ILE A 117 4.76 0.25 6.25
CA ILE A 117 3.70 1.16 5.80
C ILE A 117 2.70 1.40 6.93
N LEU A 118 2.22 0.33 7.57
CA LEU A 118 1.30 0.43 8.69
C LEU A 118 1.94 1.14 9.90
N GLY A 119 3.17 0.78 10.24
CA GLY A 119 3.93 1.42 11.33
C GLY A 119 4.08 2.92 11.12
N GLY A 120 4.46 3.36 9.92
CA GLY A 120 4.56 4.76 9.56
C GLY A 120 3.23 5.50 9.63
N ALA A 121 2.15 4.88 9.13
CA ALA A 121 0.80 5.44 9.21
C ALA A 121 0.32 5.61 10.66
N LEU A 122 0.61 4.64 11.53
CA LEU A 122 0.30 4.69 12.96
C LEU A 122 1.10 5.78 13.67
N ALA A 123 2.38 5.94 13.33
CA ALA A 123 3.22 7.02 13.86
C ALA A 123 2.67 8.40 13.45
N ALA A 124 2.29 8.58 12.19
CA ALA A 124 1.69 9.82 11.69
C ALA A 124 0.37 10.14 12.39
N ARG A 125 -0.49 9.13 12.60
CA ARG A 125 -1.71 9.26 13.39
C ARG A 125 -1.42 9.72 14.82
N ALA A 126 -0.44 9.10 15.48
CA ALA A 126 -0.05 9.46 16.84
C ALA A 126 0.46 10.90 16.93
N ALA A 127 1.30 11.32 15.97
CA ALA A 127 1.82 12.67 15.89
C ALA A 127 0.71 13.72 15.68
N ALA A 128 -0.23 13.46 14.76
CA ALA A 128 -1.36 14.36 14.51
C ALA A 128 -2.25 14.55 15.74
N ARG A 129 -2.51 13.48 16.49
CA ARG A 129 -3.29 13.54 17.74
C ARG A 129 -2.61 14.35 18.83
N ARG A 130 -1.27 14.29 18.93
CA ARG A 130 -0.51 15.10 19.87
C ARG A 130 -0.61 16.60 19.54
N ARG A 131 -0.49 16.96 18.26
CA ARG A 131 -0.61 18.36 17.81
C ARG A 131 -1.99 18.95 18.07
N GLY A 132 -3.07 18.19 17.83
CA GLY A 132 -4.44 18.63 18.09
C GLY A 132 -4.79 18.82 19.58
N ARG A 133 -4.02 18.21 20.49
CA ARG A 133 -4.19 18.40 21.95
C ARG A 133 -3.41 19.59 22.50
N ALA A 134 -2.39 20.05 21.79
CA ALA A 134 -1.57 21.19 22.22
C ALA A 134 -2.13 22.54 21.73
N SER A 135 -3.22 22.52 20.94
CA SER A 135 -3.81 23.69 20.28
C SER A 135 -5.24 24.00 20.75
N GLY A 136 -5.75 23.28 21.75
CA GLY A 136 -7.05 23.51 22.39
C GLY A 136 -6.90 23.52 23.90
#